data_AF-A0A523X6I0-F1
#
_entry.id   AF-A0A523X6I0-F1
#
_cell.length_a   1.000
_cell.length_b   1.000
_cell.length_c   1.000
_cell.angle_alpha   90.00
_cell.angle_beta   90.00
_cell.angle_gamma   90.00
#
_symmetry.space_group_name_H-M   'P 1'
#
loop_
_entity.id
_entity.type
_entity.pdbx_description
1 polymer ?
#
loop_
_entity_poly.entity_id
_entity_poly.type
_entity_poly.pdbx_seq_one_letter_code
_entity_poly.pdbx_strand_id
1 'polypeptide(L)'
;MNTKKKTEPCCPDSTENLGCCHIEGVVNVDSRGQIVLPKGLRDKMKISEGDRLVVISMREKGVLSSISLMKADKIDGMVKVALKPIMEELSED
;
A
#
# COMPACT_ATOMS: atom_id res chain seq x y z
N MET A 1 -2.34 -33.65 -0.99
CA MET A 1 -1.80 -32.49 -1.73
C MET A 1 -2.86 -31.39 -1.64
N ASN A 2 -2.84 -30.60 -0.55
CA ASN A 2 -2.15 -29.30 -0.41
C ASN A 2 -2.79 -28.23 -1.32
N THR A 3 -3.24 -27.05 -0.87
CA THR A 3 -3.14 -26.38 0.43
C THR A 3 -4.14 -25.22 0.43
N LYS A 4 -4.67 -24.87 1.61
CA LYS A 4 -5.70 -23.84 1.82
C LYS A 4 -5.19 -22.44 1.45
N LYS A 5 -5.94 -21.72 0.61
CA LYS A 5 -5.80 -20.27 0.39
C LYS A 5 -6.32 -19.53 1.62
N LYS A 6 -5.46 -18.75 2.28
CA LYS A 6 -5.86 -17.60 3.12
C LYS A 6 -4.88 -16.48 2.84
N THR A 7 -5.40 -15.33 2.47
CA THR A 7 -4.66 -14.07 2.29
C THR A 7 -5.25 -13.05 3.25
N GLU A 8 -4.39 -12.12 3.69
CA GLU A 8 -4.57 -10.92 4.54
C GLU A 8 -4.07 -11.09 5.99
N PRO A 9 -3.28 -10.15 6.58
CA PRO A 9 -3.06 -8.73 6.21
C PRO A 9 -1.58 -8.28 6.07
N CYS A 10 -1.40 -6.99 5.72
CA CYS A 10 -0.17 -6.23 5.46
C CYS A 10 0.64 -5.87 6.74
N CYS A 11 0.92 -6.89 7.57
CA CYS A 11 1.76 -6.96 8.78
C CYS A 11 1.04 -6.88 10.15
N PRO A 12 1.05 -8.01 10.88
CA PRO A 12 1.37 -8.05 12.30
C PRO A 12 2.60 -8.96 12.54
N ASP A 13 3.52 -8.49 13.40
CA ASP A 13 4.84 -9.07 13.68
C ASP A 13 4.86 -10.59 13.90
N SER A 14 5.69 -11.30 13.13
CA SER A 14 6.78 -12.11 13.67
C SER A 14 7.53 -12.83 12.55
N THR A 15 8.84 -12.85 12.73
CA THR A 15 9.88 -13.71 12.14
C THR A 15 9.36 -15.06 11.64
N GLU A 16 9.95 -15.57 10.55
CA GLU A 16 9.69 -16.86 9.86
C GLU A 16 8.82 -16.80 8.57
N ASN A 17 9.01 -15.77 7.73
CA ASN A 17 9.06 -15.81 6.25
C ASN A 17 8.98 -14.38 5.71
N LEU A 18 10.09 -13.80 5.23
CA LEU A 18 10.18 -12.46 4.63
C LEU A 18 9.47 -12.38 3.25
N GLY A 19 8.22 -12.84 3.17
CA GLY A 19 7.40 -12.79 1.97
C GLY A 19 6.62 -11.48 1.80
N CYS A 20 6.53 -10.64 2.84
CA CYS A 20 5.69 -9.44 2.82
C CYS A 20 6.42 -8.17 2.36
N CYS A 21 7.74 -8.07 2.55
CA CYS A 21 8.49 -6.85 2.31
C CYS A 21 9.84 -7.19 1.68
N HIS A 22 10.04 -6.76 0.42
CA HIS A 22 11.30 -6.87 -0.28
C HIS A 22 11.92 -5.48 -0.45
N ILE A 23 13.21 -5.35 -0.13
CA ILE A 23 13.93 -4.10 -0.35
C ILE A 23 14.25 -4.00 -1.85
N GLU A 24 13.52 -3.14 -2.55
CA GLU A 24 13.68 -2.93 -4.00
C GLU A 24 14.83 -1.97 -4.35
N GLY A 25 15.36 -1.26 -3.35
CA GLY A 25 16.53 -0.40 -3.47
C GLY A 25 16.61 0.66 -2.36
N VAL A 26 17.78 1.30 -2.26
CA VAL A 26 17.99 2.50 -1.45
C VAL A 26 18.07 3.69 -2.40
N VAL A 27 17.31 4.74 -2.12
CA VAL A 27 17.22 5.94 -2.95
C VAL A 27 17.41 7.17 -2.09
N ASN A 28 18.03 8.19 -2.66
CA ASN A 28 18.19 9.48 -2.01
C ASN A 28 17.04 10.41 -2.37
N VAL A 29 16.71 11.30 -1.44
CA VAL A 29 15.80 12.42 -1.69
C VAL A 29 16.62 13.56 -2.30
N ASP A 30 16.16 14.11 -3.42
CA ASP A 30 16.86 15.23 -4.05
C ASP A 30 16.62 16.57 -3.32
N SER A 31 17.25 17.65 -3.80
CA SER A 31 17.12 19.00 -3.21
C SER A 31 15.70 19.57 -3.24
N ARG A 32 14.82 19.01 -4.08
CA ARG A 32 13.41 19.40 -4.22
C ARG A 32 12.48 18.48 -3.42
N GLY A 33 13.02 17.52 -2.68
CA GLY A 33 12.22 16.54 -1.94
C GLY A 33 11.70 15.38 -2.80
N GLN A 34 12.17 15.21 -4.03
CA GLN A 34 11.71 14.14 -4.91
C GLN A 34 12.41 12.83 -4.60
N ILE A 35 11.64 11.74 -4.69
CA ILE A 35 12.14 10.36 -4.61
C ILE A 35 12.00 9.73 -5.99
N VAL A 36 13.12 9.27 -6.56
CA VAL A 36 13.12 8.57 -7.86
C VAL A 36 12.97 7.08 -7.61
N LEU A 37 11.82 6.52 -7.98
CA LEU A 37 11.58 5.08 -7.85
C LEU A 37 12.51 4.28 -8.80
N PRO A 38 13.20 3.22 -8.30
CA PRO A 38 14.01 2.35 -9.15
C PRO A 38 13.22 1.82 -10.34
N LYS A 39 13.85 1.77 -11.53
CA LYS A 39 13.17 1.36 -12.77
C LYS A 39 12.52 -0.03 -12.64
N GLY A 40 13.24 -1.00 -12.08
CA GLY A 40 12.71 -2.35 -11.88
C GLY A 40 11.45 -2.39 -11.00
N LEU A 41 11.37 -1.54 -9.98
CA LEU A 41 10.17 -1.41 -9.14
C LEU A 41 9.00 -0.84 -9.92
N ARG A 42 9.23 0.22 -10.71
CA ARG A 42 8.20 0.83 -11.57
C ARG A 42 7.64 -0.17 -12.56
N ASP A 43 8.50 -0.98 -13.18
CA ASP A 43 8.10 -1.99 -14.16
C ASP A 43 7.25 -3.10 -13.50
N LYS A 44 7.68 -3.62 -12.34
CA LYS A 44 6.94 -4.64 -11.57
C LYS A 44 5.56 -4.15 -11.11
N MET A 45 5.48 -2.91 -10.64
CA MET A 45 4.23 -2.32 -10.13
C MET A 45 3.38 -1.64 -11.21
N LYS A 46 3.85 -1.63 -12.47
CA LYS A 46 3.20 -0.94 -13.60
C LYS A 46 2.92 0.54 -13.30
N ILE A 47 3.92 1.22 -12.73
CA ILE A 47 3.88 2.65 -12.45
C ILE A 47 4.45 3.40 -13.65
N SER A 48 3.63 4.24 -14.26
CA SER A 48 4.00 5.05 -15.42
C SER A 48 4.00 6.54 -15.09
N GLU A 49 4.56 7.35 -15.98
CA GLU A 49 4.42 8.81 -15.89
C GLU A 49 2.93 9.21 -15.86
N GLY A 50 2.60 10.20 -15.04
CA GLY A 50 1.22 10.65 -14.83
C GLY A 50 0.39 9.79 -13.88
N ASP A 51 0.86 8.60 -13.47
CA ASP A 51 0.20 7.83 -12.42
C ASP A 51 0.18 8.61 -11.10
N ARG A 52 -0.98 8.63 -10.44
CA ARG A 52 -1.14 9.26 -9.13
C ARG A 52 -0.87 8.23 -8.04
N LEU A 53 0.03 8.57 -7.13
CA LEU A 53 0.28 7.81 -5.91
C LEU A 53 -0.27 8.58 -4.71
N VAL A 54 -0.85 7.86 -3.77
CA VAL A 54 -1.22 8.37 -2.45
C VAL A 54 -0.10 8.06 -1.48
N VAL A 55 0.29 9.08 -0.73
CA VAL A 55 1.28 9.00 0.34
C VAL A 55 0.54 8.84 1.66
N ILE A 56 0.79 7.73 2.35
CA ILE A 56 0.14 7.39 3.61
C ILE A 56 1.20 7.45 4.71
N SER A 57 0.96 8.24 5.75
CA SER A 57 1.86 8.32 6.91
C SER A 57 1.48 7.26 7.94
N MET A 58 2.43 6.44 8.38
CA MET A 58 2.23 5.46 9.44
C MET A 58 2.89 5.97 10.73
N ARG A 59 2.24 5.71 11.87
CA ARG A 59 2.76 6.04 13.19
C ARG A 59 3.05 4.79 13.99
N GLU A 60 4.18 4.81 14.69
CA GLU A 60 4.50 3.84 15.72
C GLU A 60 4.66 4.60 17.05
N LYS A 61 3.97 4.13 18.10
CA LYS A 61 4.00 4.77 19.44
C LYS A 61 3.73 6.29 19.42
N GLY A 62 2.83 6.72 18.52
CA GLY A 62 2.44 8.13 18.37
C GLY A 62 3.37 8.98 17.51
N VAL A 63 4.53 8.46 17.08
CA VAL A 63 5.52 9.16 16.25
C VAL A 63 5.41 8.70 14.79
N LEU A 64 5.54 9.61 13.84
CA LEU A 64 5.65 9.27 12.42
C LEU A 64 6.90 8.42 12.18
N SER A 65 6.72 7.15 11.82
CA SER A 65 7.83 6.20 11.66
C SER A 65 8.18 5.93 10.20
N SER A 66 7.17 5.92 9.33
CA SER A 66 7.34 5.54 7.92
C SER A 66 6.23 6.13 7.05
N ILE A 67 6.48 6.11 5.74
CA ILE A 67 5.49 6.42 4.72
C ILE A 67 5.28 5.19 3.83
N SER A 68 4.06 5.02 3.36
CA SER A 68 3.69 4.02 2.36
C SER A 68 3.14 4.72 1.12
N LEU A 69 3.38 4.12 -0.05
CA LEU A 69 2.93 4.63 -1.35
C LEU A 69 1.97 3.62 -1.98
N MET A 70 0.82 4.08 -2.45
CA MET A 70 -0.18 3.25 -3.13
C MET A 70 -0.71 3.97 -4.36
N LYS A 71 -1.06 3.25 -5.45
CA LYS A 71 -1.75 3.88 -6.58
C LYS A 71 -3.13 4.41 -6.15
N ALA A 72 -3.44 5.64 -6.54
CA ALA A 72 -4.68 6.31 -6.13
C ALA A 72 -5.95 5.61 -6.63
N ASP A 73 -5.86 4.93 -7.78
CA ASP A 73 -6.96 4.13 -8.35
C ASP A 73 -7.36 2.93 -7.48
N LYS A 74 -6.46 2.41 -6.66
CA LYS A 74 -6.75 1.33 -5.71
C LYS A 74 -7.56 1.79 -4.51
N ILE A 75 -7.50 3.08 -4.18
CA ILE A 75 -8.23 3.64 -3.04
C ILE A 75 -9.72 3.79 -3.34
N ASP A 76 -10.10 4.11 -4.58
CA ASP A 76 -11.52 4.19 -4.98
C ASP A 76 -12.25 2.86 -4.73
N GLY A 77 -11.58 1.73 -5.00
CA GLY A 77 -12.09 0.41 -4.66
C GLY A 77 -12.23 0.18 -3.15
N MET A 78 -11.24 0.59 -2.35
CA MET A 78 -11.28 0.41 -0.88
C MET A 78 -12.34 1.27 -0.21
N VAL A 79 -12.51 2.53 -0.65
CA VAL A 79 -13.55 3.43 -0.11
C VAL A 79 -14.94 2.91 -0.46
N LYS A 80 -15.14 2.44 -1.70
CA LYS A 80 -16.39 1.78 -2.10
C LYS A 80 -16.69 0.54 -1.25
N VAL A 81 -15.68 -0.31 -0.99
CA VAL A 81 -15.84 -1.49 -0.13
C VAL A 81 -16.15 -1.11 1.31
N ALA A 82 -15.49 -0.08 1.85
CA ALA A 82 -15.70 0.36 3.23
C ALA A 82 -17.06 1.04 3.44
N LEU A 83 -17.57 1.77 2.43
CA LEU A 83 -18.86 2.47 2.51
C LEU A 83 -20.06 1.59 2.09
N LYS A 84 -19.84 0.46 1.40
CA LYS A 84 -20.90 -0.45 0.96
C LYS A 84 -21.82 -0.92 2.12
N PRO A 85 -21.32 -1.34 3.29
CA PRO A 85 -22.17 -1.77 4.40
C PRO A 85 -23.07 -0.64 4.91
N ILE A 86 -22.53 0.58 4.99
CA ILE A 86 -23.27 1.78 5.45
C ILE A 86 -24.35 2.15 4.42
N MET A 87 -24.06 2.02 3.13
CA MET A 87 -25.04 2.31 2.07
C MET A 87 -26.16 1.25 1.98
N GLU A 88 -25.85 -0.02 2.28
CA GLU A 88 -26.84 -1.11 2.34
C GLU A 88 -27.79 -0.90 3.53
N GLU A 89 -27.27 -0.54 4.71
CA GLU A 89 -28.08 -0.19 5.90
C GLU A 89 -29.02 1.00 5.70
N LEU A 90 -28.66 1.96 4.85
CA LEU A 90 -29.48 3.13 4.53
C LEU A 90 -30.52 2.90 3.41
N SER A 91 -30.49 1.73 2.77
CA SER A 91 -31.41 1.35 1.68
C SER A 91 -32.51 0.38 2.12
N GLU A 92 -32.51 0.00 3.39
CA GLU A 92 -33.57 -0.76 4.05
C GLU A 92 -34.52 0.18 4.79
N ASP A 93 -35.26 1.00 4.04
CA ASP A 93 -36.51 1.67 4.44
C ASP A 93 -37.47 1.74 3.23
#